data_AF-A0A7Y0KI51-F1
#
_entry.id   AF-A0A7Y0KI51-F1
#
_cell.length_a   1.000
_cell.length_b   1.000
_cell.length_c   1.000
_cell.angle_alpha   90.00
_cell.angle_beta   90.00
_cell.angle_gamma   90.00
#
_symmetry.space_group_name_H-M   'P 1'
#
loop_
_entity.id
_entity.type
_entity.pdbx_description
1 polymer ?
#
loop_
_entity_poly.entity_id
_entity_poly.type
_entity_poly.pdbx_seq_one_letter_code
_entity_poly.pdbx_strand_id
1 'polypeptide(L)'
;MMEEDRAGEQARVAARSVLANIEALDLDPHRRTQVVDLATKLSARGGSGGGLDHASVVGLTGQLKELLAPVRGLTASTVKSWLDDIEPVY
;
A
#
# COMPACT_ATOMS: atom_id res chain seq x y z
N MET A 1 15.50 -8.11 -12.46
CA MET A 1 16.03 -6.91 -11.77
C MET A 1 15.20 -5.64 -12.01
N MET A 2 14.54 -5.40 -13.17
CA MET A 2 13.69 -4.20 -13.34
C MET A 2 12.27 -4.31 -12.74
N GLU A 3 11.68 -5.51 -12.67
CA GLU A 3 10.32 -5.70 -12.14
C GLU A 3 10.21 -5.51 -10.63
N GLU A 4 11.19 -5.97 -9.86
CA GLU A 4 11.20 -5.83 -8.40
C GLU A 4 11.34 -4.36 -7.96
N ASP A 5 12.16 -3.57 -8.68
CA ASP A 5 12.27 -2.13 -8.46
C ASP A 5 10.96 -1.39 -8.82
N ARG A 6 10.29 -1.80 -9.90
CA ARG A 6 9.02 -1.20 -10.33
C ARG A 6 7.89 -1.47 -9.34
N ALA A 7 7.72 -2.71 -8.91
CA ALA A 7 6.71 -3.10 -7.92
C ALA A 7 6.94 -2.40 -6.57
N GLY A 8 8.21 -2.29 -6.14
CA GLY A 8 8.58 -1.57 -4.93
C GLY A 8 8.28 -0.07 -5.00
N GLU A 9 8.54 0.57 -6.13
CA GLU A 9 8.23 1.99 -6.33
C GLU A 9 6.72 2.26 -6.40
N GLN A 10 5.96 1.41 -7.09
CA GLN A 10 4.50 1.50 -7.12
C GLN A 10 3.91 1.34 -5.72
N ALA A 11 4.39 0.37 -4.93
CA ALA A 11 3.93 0.17 -3.55
C ALA A 11 4.19 1.42 -2.68
N ARG A 12 5.33 2.09 -2.87
CA ARG A 12 5.62 3.37 -2.18
C ARG A 12 4.66 4.47 -2.59
N VAL A 13 4.40 4.63 -3.88
CA VAL A 13 3.47 5.65 -4.40
C VAL A 13 2.07 5.41 -3.85
N ALA A 14 1.59 4.16 -3.90
CA ALA A 14 0.30 3.79 -3.32
C ALA A 14 0.24 4.06 -1.82
N ALA A 15 1.28 3.68 -1.07
CA ALA A 15 1.37 3.92 0.36
C ALA A 15 1.40 5.41 0.72
N ARG A 16 2.16 6.23 -0.01
CA ARG A 16 2.17 7.70 0.18
C ARG A 16 0.82 8.31 -0.10
N SER A 17 0.12 7.83 -1.13
CA SER A 17 -1.23 8.26 -1.45
C SER A 17 -2.23 7.91 -0.34
N VAL A 18 -2.14 6.71 0.24
CA VAL A 18 -2.93 6.32 1.42
C VAL A 18 -2.69 7.26 2.59
N LEU A 19 -1.42 7.54 2.92
CA LEU A 19 -1.09 8.46 4.02
C LEU A 19 -1.62 9.87 3.77
N ALA A 20 -1.48 10.37 2.55
CA ALA A 20 -1.95 11.70 2.16
C ALA A 20 -3.49 11.83 2.19
N ASN A 21 -4.20 10.72 2.02
CA ASN A 21 -5.67 10.71 1.93
C ASN A 21 -6.33 10.00 3.13
N ILE A 22 -5.60 9.72 4.21
CA ILE A 22 -6.09 8.88 5.30
C ILE A 22 -7.38 9.39 5.93
N GLU A 23 -7.58 10.70 5.97
CA GLU A 23 -8.79 11.34 6.50
C GLU A 23 -9.99 11.19 5.54
N ALA A 24 -9.75 11.21 4.24
CA ALA A 24 -10.77 11.02 3.22
C ALA A 24 -11.21 9.56 3.06
N LEU A 25 -10.45 8.61 3.62
CA LEU A 25 -10.79 7.18 3.61
C LEU A 25 -11.83 6.80 4.67
N ASP A 26 -12.21 7.73 5.56
CA ASP A 26 -13.26 7.56 6.58
C ASP A 26 -13.18 6.21 7.32
N LEU A 27 -11.95 5.86 7.73
CA LEU A 27 -11.65 4.61 8.40
C LEU A 27 -11.96 4.70 9.89
N ASP A 28 -12.55 3.63 10.44
CA ASP A 28 -12.67 3.45 11.89
C ASP A 28 -11.28 3.54 12.57
N PRO A 29 -11.16 4.11 13.79
CA PRO A 29 -9.87 4.37 14.45
C PRO A 29 -8.92 3.16 14.52
N HIS A 30 -9.46 1.95 14.68
CA HIS A 30 -8.65 0.73 14.70
C HIS A 30 -8.04 0.42 13.32
N ARG A 31 -8.84 0.48 12.26
CA ARG A 31 -8.37 0.26 10.89
C ARG A 31 -7.45 1.37 10.42
N ARG A 32 -7.74 2.61 10.79
CA ARG A 32 -6.88 3.77 10.48
C ARG A 32 -5.46 3.55 10.98
N THR A 33 -5.32 3.08 12.23
CA THR A 33 -4.00 2.78 12.82
C THR A 33 -3.26 1.70 12.02
N GLN A 34 -3.95 0.62 11.64
CA GLN A 34 -3.36 -0.48 10.86
C GLN A 34 -2.96 -0.03 9.43
N VAL A 35 -3.82 0.75 8.77
CA VAL A 35 -3.55 1.29 7.42
C VAL A 35 -2.35 2.25 7.45
N VAL A 36 -2.25 3.11 8.46
CA VAL A 36 -1.12 4.03 8.62
C VAL A 36 0.19 3.27 8.88
N ASP A 37 0.18 2.25 9.73
CA ASP A 37 1.35 1.41 10.00
C ASP A 37 1.86 0.71 8.73
N LEU A 38 0.96 0.04 7.99
CA LEU A 38 1.30 -0.66 6.75
C LEU A 38 1.81 0.30 5.67
N ALA A 39 1.13 1.44 5.48
CA ALA A 39 1.56 2.44 4.51
C ALA A 39 2.90 3.08 4.90
N THR A 40 3.15 3.29 6.20
CA THR A 40 4.44 3.78 6.69
C THR A 40 5.54 2.77 6.36
N LYS A 41 5.33 1.48 6.66
CA LYS A 41 6.27 0.39 6.35
C LYS A 41 6.59 0.29 4.85
N LEU A 42 5.55 0.36 4.00
CA LEU A 42 5.72 0.35 2.55
C LEU A 42 6.44 1.60 2.02
N SER A 43 6.18 2.77 2.61
CA SER A 43 6.78 4.05 2.17
C SER A 43 8.22 4.25 2.66
N ALA A 44 8.62 3.61 3.76
CA ALA A 44 9.92 3.81 4.42
C ALA A 44 11.11 3.16 3.69
N ARG A 45 10.87 2.34 2.66
CA ARG A 45 11.96 1.79 1.84
C ARG A 45 12.64 2.96 1.12
N GLY A 46 13.92 3.23 1.36
CA GLY A 46 14.66 4.26 0.64
C GLY A 46 16.01 4.71 1.23
N GLY A 47 16.36 4.29 2.45
CA GLY A 47 17.66 4.60 3.06
C GLY A 47 18.34 3.35 3.61
N SER A 48 19.51 3.02 3.03
CA SER A 48 20.52 2.08 3.54
C SER A 48 20.09 0.65 3.89
N GLY A 49 20.21 -0.27 2.92
CA GLY A 49 20.74 -1.61 3.20
C GLY A 49 19.77 -2.78 3.46
N GLY A 50 18.46 -2.55 3.53
CA GLY A 50 17.49 -3.64 3.72
C GLY A 50 16.18 -3.35 2.99
N GLY A 51 16.12 -3.66 1.70
CA GLY A 51 14.87 -3.62 0.97
C GLY A 51 13.95 -4.76 1.43
N LEU A 52 12.66 -4.48 1.64
CA LEU A 52 11.65 -5.53 1.73
C LEU A 52 11.77 -6.42 0.48
N ASP A 53 11.92 -7.72 0.65
CA ASP A 53 11.89 -8.64 -0.48
C ASP A 53 10.52 -8.55 -1.20
N HIS A 54 10.47 -8.99 -2.45
CA HIS A 54 9.26 -8.89 -3.27
C HIS A 54 8.05 -9.56 -2.60
N ALA A 55 8.23 -10.70 -1.92
CA ALA A 55 7.14 -11.39 -1.23
C ALA A 55 6.61 -10.58 -0.04
N SER A 56 7.49 -9.90 0.71
CA SER A 56 7.10 -8.96 1.75
C SER A 56 6.30 -7.78 1.21
N VAL A 57 6.68 -7.21 0.06
CA VAL A 57 5.93 -6.12 -0.59
C VAL A 57 4.54 -6.59 -1.00
N VAL A 58 4.43 -7.75 -1.64
CA VAL A 58 3.14 -8.33 -2.05
C VAL A 58 2.27 -8.61 -0.82
N GLY A 59 2.82 -9.23 0.23
CA GLY A 59 2.06 -9.55 1.45
C GLY A 59 1.55 -8.31 2.20
N LEU A 60 2.33 -7.23 2.26
CA LEU A 60 1.89 -5.96 2.87
C LEU A 60 0.86 -5.22 2.00
N THR A 61 1.00 -5.29 0.68
CA THR A 61 0.06 -4.74 -0.30
C THR A 61 -1.30 -5.44 -0.19
N GLY A 62 -1.31 -6.78 -0.10
CA GLY A 62 -2.53 -7.56 0.11
C GLY A 62 -3.26 -7.19 1.41
N GLN A 63 -2.53 -7.10 2.53
CA GLN A 63 -3.12 -6.67 3.82
C GLN A 63 -3.71 -5.25 3.74
N LEU A 64 -3.02 -4.33 3.07
CA LEU A 64 -3.52 -2.97 2.87
C LEU A 64 -4.81 -2.97 2.04
N LYS A 65 -4.88 -3.80 1.00
CA LYS A 65 -6.07 -3.96 0.15
C LYS A 65 -7.25 -4.54 0.94
N GLU A 66 -7.03 -5.55 1.79
CA GLU A 66 -8.09 -6.11 2.64
C GLU A 66 -8.67 -5.06 3.60
N LEU A 67 -7.82 -4.21 4.19
CA LEU A 67 -8.26 -3.13 5.08
C LEU A 67 -9.04 -2.03 4.34
N LEU A 68 -8.72 -1.79 3.06
CA LEU A 68 -9.38 -0.83 2.19
C LEU A 68 -10.59 -1.40 1.43
N ALA A 69 -10.77 -2.71 1.40
CA ALA A 69 -11.91 -3.39 0.75
C ALA A 69 -13.28 -2.84 1.18
N PRO A 70 -13.56 -2.65 2.50
CA PRO A 70 -14.84 -2.10 2.95
C PRO A 70 -14.98 -0.58 2.72
N VAL A 71 -13.91 0.13 2.36
CA VAL A 71 -13.95 1.57 2.12
C VAL A 71 -14.54 1.88 0.76
N ARG A 72 -15.53 2.77 0.74
CA ARG A 72 -16.18 3.28 -0.47
C ARG A 72 -15.66 4.67 -0.79
N GLY A 73 -15.65 5.04 -2.06
CA GLY A 73 -15.24 6.36 -2.52
C GLY A 73 -14.17 6.32 -3.61
N LEU A 74 -14.03 7.43 -4.32
CA LEU A 74 -13.11 7.56 -5.45
C LEU A 74 -11.66 7.30 -5.02
N THR A 75 -11.23 7.90 -3.91
CA THR A 75 -9.87 7.76 -3.39
C THR A 75 -9.51 6.32 -3.02
N ALA A 76 -10.41 5.63 -2.34
CA ALA A 76 -10.22 4.21 -2.01
C ALA A 76 -10.18 3.34 -3.27
N SER A 77 -10.98 3.65 -4.29
CA SER A 77 -11.01 2.92 -5.56
C SER A 77 -9.71 3.14 -6.36
N THR A 78 -9.22 4.37 -6.41
CA THR A 78 -7.94 4.71 -7.05
C THR A 78 -6.77 4.01 -6.38
N VAL A 79 -6.70 4.05 -5.05
CA VAL A 79 -5.66 3.35 -4.30
C VAL A 79 -5.74 1.84 -4.54
N LYS A 80 -6.93 1.23 -4.46
CA LYS A 80 -7.11 -0.21 -4.72
C LYS A 80 -6.63 -0.58 -6.12
N SER A 81 -7.00 0.19 -7.15
CA SER A 81 -6.52 -0.02 -8.52
C SER A 81 -4.99 0.01 -8.63
N TRP A 82 -4.33 0.91 -7.90
CA TRP A 82 -2.85 0.96 -7.89
C TRP A 82 -2.21 -0.21 -7.15
N LEU A 83 -2.89 -0.76 -6.13
CA LEU A 83 -2.45 -1.96 -5.42
C LEU A 83 -2.65 -3.22 -6.28
N ASP A 84 -3.73 -3.27 -7.08
CA ASP A 84 -3.99 -4.37 -8.03
C ASP A 84 -2.91 -4.49 -9.12
N ASP A 85 -2.29 -3.38 -9.54
CA ASP A 85 -1.16 -3.40 -10.49
C ASP A 85 0.14 -4.01 -9.91
N ILE A 86 0.22 -4.21 -8.58
CA ILE A 86 1.41 -4.74 -7.89
C ILE A 86 1.29 -6.25 -7.67
N GLU A 87 0.08 -6.77 -7.50
CA GLU A 87 -0.17 -8.20 -7.33
C GLU A 87 -0.32 -8.88 -8.70
N PRO A 88 0.45 -9.92 -9.04
CA PRO A 88 0.20 -10.67 -10.27
C PRO A 88 -1.19 -11.33 -10.19
N VAL A 89 -1.98 -11.15 -11.25
CA VAL A 89 -3.26 -11.85 -11.43
C VAL A 89 -2.98 -13.35 -11.49
N TYR A 90 -3.29 -14.06 -10.41
CA TYR A 90 -3.30 -15.53 -10.36
C TYR A 90 -4.63 -16.08 -10.87
#